data_AF-A0A1H8DHN5-F1
#
_entry.id   AF-A0A1H8DHN5-F1
#
_cell.length_a   1.000
_cell.length_b   1.000
_cell.length_c   1.000
_cell.angle_alpha   90.00
_cell.angle_beta   90.00
_cell.angle_gamma   90.00
#
_symmetry.space_group_name_H-M   'P 1'
#
loop_
_entity.id
_entity.type
_entity.pdbx_description
1 polymer ?
#
loop_
_entity_poly.entity_id
_entity_poly.type
_entity_poly.pdbx_seq_one_letter_code
_entity_poly.pdbx_strand_id
1 'polypeptide(L)' 'MLFLFIFFILYLLFIIFDLVPIYKKKEYKTFGIYCVMITLSFVLQACMVLSIPIPSITSIVLKIMEPILK' A
#
# COMPACT_ATOMS: atom_id res chain seq x y z
N MET A 1 0.76 -16.52 -11.87
CA MET A 1 0.10 -17.11 -10.68
C MET A 1 1.06 -17.31 -9.50
N LEU A 2 2.24 -17.90 -9.68
CA LEU A 2 3.23 -18.10 -8.59
C LEU A 2 3.53 -16.82 -7.77
N PHE A 3 3.76 -15.69 -8.46
CA PHE A 3 4.02 -14.40 -7.82
C PHE A 3 2.87 -13.94 -6.90
N LEU A 4 1.61 -14.05 -7.33
CA LEU A 4 0.45 -13.70 -6.50
C LEU A 4 0.40 -14.52 -5.21
N PHE A 5 0.74 -15.81 -5.30
CA PHE A 5 0.75 -16.72 -4.16
C PHE A 5 1.83 -16.32 -3.14
N ILE A 6 3.04 -15.98 -3.62
CA ILE A 6 4.14 -15.50 -2.79
C ILE A 6 3.75 -14.19 -2.09
N PHE A 7 3.15 -13.25 -2.82
CA PHE A 7 2.69 -11.98 -2.22
C PHE A 7 1.63 -12.21 -1.15
N PHE A 8 0.68 -13.13 -1.40
CA PHE A 8 -0.36 -13.44 -0.44
C PHE A 8 0.22 -13.96 0.88
N ILE A 9 1.22 -14.87 0.80
CA ILE A 9 1.93 -15.39 1.96
C ILE A 9 2.68 -14.27 2.70
N LEU A 10 3.35 -13.38 1.98
CA LEU A 10 4.08 -12.24 2.56
C LEU A 10 3.16 -11.29 3.33
N TYR A 11 2.00 -10.94 2.77
CA TYR A 11 1.01 -10.12 3.45
C TYR A 11 0.47 -10.80 4.70
N LEU A 12 0.24 -12.11 4.64
CA LEU A 12 -0.23 -12.90 5.77
C LEU A 12 0.81 -12.93 6.90
N LEU A 13 2.10 -13.05 6.56
CA LEU A 13 3.21 -12.89 7.49
C LEU A 13 3.23 -11.50 8.14
N PHE A 14 3.09 -10.43 7.35
CA PHE A 14 3.03 -9.05 7.88
C PHE A 14 1.86 -8.86 8.85
N ILE A 15 0.69 -9.42 8.54
CA ILE A 15 -0.47 -9.34 9.43
C ILE A 15 -0.20 -10.05 10.75
N ILE A 16 0.41 -11.25 10.72
CA ILE A 16 0.68 -12.04 11.93
C ILE A 16 1.81 -11.44 12.77
N PHE A 17 2.91 -11.00 12.14
CA PHE A 17 4.11 -10.56 12.86
C PHE A 17 4.11 -9.09 13.25
N ASP A 18 3.41 -8.21 12.51
CA ASP A 18 3.29 -6.80 12.87
C ASP A 18 1.88 -6.47 13.37
N LEU A 19 0.85 -6.73 12.55
CA LEU A 19 -0.49 -6.20 12.82
C LEU A 19 -1.13 -6.79 14.08
N VAL A 20 -0.99 -8.10 14.30
CA VAL A 20 -1.46 -8.79 15.51
C VAL A 20 -0.78 -8.30 16.80
N PRO A 21 0.56 -8.21 16.90
CA PRO A 21 1.18 -7.66 18.10
C PRO A 21 0.88 -6.18 18.32
N ILE A 22 0.76 -5.36 17.27
CA ILE A 22 0.33 -3.96 17.41
C ILE A 22 -1.10 -3.88 17.99
N TYR A 23 -2.00 -4.73 17.50
CA TYR A 23 -3.35 -4.84 18.04
C TYR A 23 -3.34 -5.29 19.52
N LYS A 24 -2.53 -6.29 19.87
CA LYS A 24 -2.36 -6.76 21.25
C LYS A 24 -1.79 -5.68 22.19
N LYS A 25 -0.91 -4.81 21.69
CA LYS A 25 -0.37 -3.65 22.42
C LYS A 25 -1.39 -2.52 22.59
N LYS A 26 -2.60 -2.64 22.02
CA LYS A 26 -3.67 -1.61 22.02
C LYS A 26 -3.23 -0.26 21.44
N GLU A 27 -2.21 -0.27 20.58
CA GLU A 27 -1.73 0.93 19.90
C GLU A 27 -2.60 1.21 18.66
N TYR A 28 -3.82 1.68 18.87
CA TYR A 28 -4.81 1.83 17.79
C TYR A 28 -4.39 2.83 16.69
N LYS A 29 -3.61 3.86 17.05
CA LYS A 29 -3.06 4.83 16.07
C LYS A 29 -2.06 4.13 15.15
N THR A 30 -1.09 3.42 15.72
CA THR A 30 -0.09 2.63 14.99
C THR A 30 -0.77 1.56 14.14
N PHE A 31 -1.76 0.85 14.71
CA PHE A 31 -2.56 -0.15 14.01
C PHE A 31 -3.26 0.44 12.78
N GLY A 32 -3.93 1.60 12.93
CA GLY A 32 -4.61 2.26 11.83
C GLY A 32 -3.67 2.63 10.68
N ILE A 33 -2.51 3.21 11.01
CA ILE A 33 -1.49 3.58 10.00
C ILE A 33 -0.99 2.32 9.27
N TYR A 34 -0.63 1.27 10.00
CA TYR A 34 -0.17 0.02 9.40
C TYR A 34 -1.24 -0.63 8.52
N CYS A 35 -2.50 -0.63 8.97
CA CYS A 35 -3.60 -1.21 8.21
C CYS A 35 -3.83 -0.46 6.90
N VAL A 36 -3.76 0.89 6.92
CA VAL A 36 -3.83 1.72 5.71
C VAL A 36 -2.64 1.46 4.78
N MET A 37 -1.41 1.41 5.31
CA MET A 37 -0.21 1.15 4.50
C MET A 37 -0.23 -0.22 3.82
N ILE A 38 -0.65 -1.26 4.55
CA ILE A 38 -0.80 -2.63 4.03
C ILE A 38 -1.86 -2.66 2.93
N THR A 39 -3.01 -2.05 3.17
CA THR A 39 -4.10 -1.99 2.19
C THR A 39 -3.66 -1.25 0.94
N LEU A 40 -3.00 -0.09 1.08
CA LEU A 40 -2.52 0.70 -0.04
C LEU A 40 -1.48 -0.07 -0.87
N SER A 41 -0.54 -0.74 -0.21
CA SER A 41 0.46 -1.56 -0.89
C SER A 41 -0.19 -2.71 -1.65
N PHE A 42 -1.22 -3.35 -1.07
CA PHE A 42 -1.95 -4.43 -1.73
C PHE A 42 -2.67 -3.94 -2.99
N VAL A 43 -3.33 -2.78 -2.90
CA VAL A 43 -4.02 -2.15 -4.05
C VAL A 43 -3.03 -1.80 -5.15
N LEU A 44 -1.89 -1.18 -4.81
CA LEU A 44 -0.85 -0.86 -5.79
C LEU A 44 -0.32 -2.11 -6.49
N GLN A 45 -0.03 -3.16 -5.72
CA GLN A 45 0.43 -4.43 -6.27
C GLN A 45 -0.64 -5.05 -7.20
N ALA A 46 -1.91 -5.00 -6.81
CA ALA A 46 -3.01 -5.49 -7.63
C ALA A 46 -3.13 -4.70 -8.94
N CYS A 47 -3.01 -3.37 -8.91
CA CYS A 47 -2.99 -2.53 -10.11
C CYS A 47 -1.82 -2.89 -11.04
N MET A 48 -0.61 -3.14 -10.49
CA MET A 48 0.54 -3.59 -11.28
C MET A 48 0.29 -4.94 -11.95
N VAL A 49 -0.28 -5.91 -11.22
CA VAL A 49 -0.58 -7.25 -11.75
C VAL A 49 -1.67 -7.20 -12.83
N LEU A 50 -2.68 -6.35 -12.65
CA LEU A 50 -3.75 -6.15 -13.62
C LEU A 50 -3.34 -5.26 -14.80
N SER A 51 -2.07 -4.82 -14.86
CA SER A 51 -1.55 -3.91 -15.88
C SER A 51 -2.38 -2.62 -16.01
N ILE A 52 -3.01 -2.20 -14.91
CA ILE A 52 -3.69 -0.91 -14.82
C ILE A 52 -2.58 0.14 -14.75
N PRO A 53 -2.56 1.14 -15.67
CA PRO A 53 -1.54 2.17 -15.64
C PRO A 53 -1.66 2.96 -14.35
N ILE A 54 -0.69 2.77 -13.45
CA ILE A 54 -0.58 3.56 -12.23
C ILE A 54 -0.05 4.93 -12.66
N PRO A 55 -0.81 6.02 -12.46
CA PRO A 55 -0.31 7.35 -12.79
C PRO A 55 0.97 7.59 -11.99
N SER A 56 2.03 7.97 -12.70
CA SER A 56 3.29 8.34 -12.06
C SER A 56 3.04 9.48 -11.06
N ILE A 57 3.66 9.39 -9.88
CA ILE A 57 3.62 10.49 -8.90
C ILE A 57 4.13 11.78 -9.55
N THR A 58 5.08 11.68 -10.48
CA THR A 58 5.60 12.81 -11.25
C THR A 58 4.53 13.47 -12.11
N SER A 59 3.60 12.71 -12.71
CA SER A 59 2.53 13.29 -13.54
C SER A 59 1.45 13.96 -12.69
N ILE A 60 1.23 13.49 -11.46
CA ILE A 60 0.32 14.15 -10.51
C ILE A 60 0.94 15.45 -9.99
N VAL A 61 2.22 15.44 -9.63
CA VAL A 61 2.94 16.63 -9.13
C VAL A 61 3.03 17.71 -10.22
N LEU A 62 3.34 17.35 -11.47
CA LEU A 62 3.34 18.29 -12.60
C LEU A 62 1.99 18.97 -12.78
N LYS A 63 0.89 18.21 -12.67
CA LYS A 63 -0.48 18.73 -12.83
C LYS A 63 -0.89 19.69 -11.71
N ILE A 64 -0.32 19.54 -10.51
CA ILE A 64 -0.55 20.45 -9.37
C ILE A 64 0.34 21.70 -9.48
N MET A 65 1.53 21.58 -10.09
CA MET A 65 2.47 22.69 -10.27
C MET A 65 2.17 23.55 -11.51
N GLU A 66 1.44 23.04 -12.51
CA GLU A 66 0.97 23.79 -13.68
C GLU A 66 0.35 25.18 -13.37
N PRO A 67 -0.53 25.35 -12.37
CA PRO A 67 -1.08 26.66 -12.03
C PRO A 67 -0.10 27.62 -11.32
N ILE A 68 1.04 27.14 -10.83
CA ILE A 68 2.05 27.95 -10.12
C ILE A 68 3.18 28.38 -11.08
N LEU A 69 3.42 27.59 -12.13
CA LEU A 69 4.43 27.86 -13.14
C LEU A 69 3.98 28.83 -14.26
N LYS A 70 2.71 29.27 -14.22
CA LYS A 70 2.07 30.14 -15.21
C LYS A 70 1.90 31.55 -14.66
#